data_AF-V9W8A1-F1
#
_entry.id   AF-V9W8A1-F1
#
_cell.length_a   1.000
_cell.length_b   1.000
_cell.length_c   1.000
_cell.angle_alpha   90.00
_cell.angle_beta   90.00
_cell.angle_gamma   90.00
#
_symmetry.space_group_name_H-M   'P 1'
#
loop_
_entity.id
_entity.type
_entity.pdbx_description
1 polymer ?
#
loop_
_entity_poly.entity_id
_entity_poly.type
_entity_poly.pdbx_seq_one_letter_code
_entity_poly.pdbx_strand_id
1 'polypeptide(L)'
;MDFSQRLGTIISIDYKPIIHLITEISDIHGEFSNEYLKECRNRLINMKKQLVRDTFEDGLNIVKEDFYSLVQNYHEMLRAFIVETELEYDYADLHLRMRVKQMESIMHKLIFYKTGKKEEGKVPINKCLNDLLGIRILIGGFDYNCNKFNDLYQKIKSTHK
;
A
#
# COMPACT_ATOMS: atom_id res chain seq x y z
N MET A 1 24.96 -37.11 -16.32
CA MET A 1 25.30 -35.78 -15.78
C MET A 1 24.59 -35.64 -14.47
N ASP A 2 25.38 -35.58 -13.41
CA ASP A 2 24.95 -35.61 -12.01
C ASP A 2 24.38 -34.25 -11.60
N PHE A 3 23.20 -34.24 -10.97
CA PHE A 3 22.50 -33.05 -10.48
C PHE A 3 22.92 -32.67 -9.05
N SER A 4 23.99 -33.27 -8.51
CA SER A 4 24.40 -33.15 -7.10
C SER A 4 25.22 -31.91 -6.71
N GLN A 5 25.44 -30.93 -7.59
CA GLN A 5 26.30 -29.76 -7.29
C GLN A 5 25.62 -28.38 -7.43
N ARG A 6 24.52 -28.11 -6.72
CA ARG A 6 24.08 -26.72 -6.41
C ARG A 6 23.46 -26.55 -5.01
N LEU A 7 23.91 -27.34 -4.03
CA LEU A 7 23.70 -27.04 -2.62
C LEU A 7 24.96 -26.35 -2.09
N GLY A 8 24.89 -25.06 -1.80
CA GLY A 8 25.98 -24.40 -1.06
C GLY A 8 26.29 -22.95 -1.40
N THR A 9 25.30 -22.08 -1.48
CA THR A 9 25.52 -20.69 -1.07
C THR A 9 24.31 -20.27 -0.26
N ILE A 10 24.43 -20.26 1.06
CA ILE A 10 23.50 -19.49 1.90
C ILE A 10 23.75 -18.04 1.51
N ILE A 11 22.92 -17.51 0.61
CA ILE A 11 22.93 -16.08 0.30
C ILE A 11 22.53 -15.40 1.60
N SER A 12 23.51 -14.83 2.28
CA SER A 12 23.23 -14.06 3.48
C SER A 12 22.55 -12.77 3.02
N ILE A 13 21.22 -12.70 3.16
CA ILE A 13 20.46 -11.50 2.81
C ILE A 13 20.96 -10.34 3.66
N ASP A 14 21.37 -9.25 3.01
CA ASP A 14 21.58 -7.96 3.67
C ASP A 14 20.27 -7.20 3.67
N TYR A 15 19.76 -6.89 4.85
CA TYR A 15 18.50 -6.16 5.02
C TYR A 15 18.69 -4.65 5.10
N LYS A 16 19.93 -4.13 5.08
CA LYS A 16 20.18 -2.68 5.09
C LYS A 16 19.51 -1.95 3.91
N PRO A 17 19.58 -2.42 2.66
CA PRO A 17 18.89 -1.77 1.55
C PRO A 17 17.37 -1.75 1.74
N ILE A 18 16.79 -2.79 2.35
CA ILE A 18 15.36 -2.87 2.65
C ILE A 18 14.97 -1.84 3.72
N ILE A 19 15.81 -1.63 4.74
CA ILE A 19 15.57 -0.59 5.75
C ILE A 19 15.60 0.80 5.12
N HIS A 20 16.58 1.07 4.24
CA HIS A 20 16.67 2.35 3.54
C HIS A 20 15.45 2.57 2.65
N LEU A 21 15.07 1.57 1.85
CA LEU A 21 13.85 1.62 1.03
C LEU A 21 12.60 1.91 1.86
N ILE A 22 12.40 1.23 2.98
CA ILE A 22 11.22 1.45 3.84
C ILE A 22 11.21 2.86 4.43
N THR A 23 12.38 3.38 4.81
CA THR A 23 12.52 4.74 5.33
C THR A 23 12.17 5.76 4.24
N GLU A 24 12.72 5.59 3.04
CA GLU A 24 12.46 6.45 1.89
C GLU A 24 10.99 6.42 1.46
N ILE A 25 10.36 5.23 1.43
CA ILE A 25 8.92 5.10 1.18
C ILE A 25 8.11 5.88 2.21
N SER A 26 8.52 5.88 3.49
CA SER A 26 7.84 6.65 4.53
C SER A 26 7.95 8.15 4.30
N ASP A 27 9.13 8.63 3.89
CA ASP A 27 9.37 10.04 3.60
C ASP A 27 8.57 10.50 2.37
N ILE A 28 8.65 9.74 1.27
CA ILE A 28 7.86 9.95 0.05
C ILE A 28 6.36 9.96 0.36
N HIS A 29 5.87 9.02 1.17
CA HIS A 29 4.48 8.99 1.59
C HIS A 29 4.09 10.26 2.37
N GLY A 30 4.98 10.75 3.23
CA GLY A 30 4.78 12.00 3.97
C GLY A 30 4.69 13.22 3.06
N GLU A 31 5.61 13.34 2.10
CA GLU A 31 5.63 14.41 1.10
C GLU A 31 4.38 14.38 0.22
N PHE A 32 4.06 13.23 -0.38
CA PHE A 32 2.86 13.02 -1.19
C PHE A 32 1.58 13.37 -0.42
N SER A 33 1.49 12.92 0.84
CA SER A 33 0.34 13.23 1.69
C SER A 33 0.22 14.74 1.96
N ASN A 34 1.34 15.41 2.24
CA ASN A 34 1.35 16.86 2.47
C ASN A 34 0.95 17.65 1.22
N GLU A 35 1.36 17.21 0.04
CA GLU A 35 0.95 17.78 -1.24
C GLU A 35 -0.55 17.61 -1.48
N TYR A 36 -1.05 16.37 -1.39
CA TYR A 36 -2.47 16.08 -1.51
C TYR A 36 -3.33 16.91 -0.54
N LEU A 37 -2.89 17.02 0.72
CA LEU A 37 -3.59 17.81 1.73
C LEU A 37 -3.61 19.31 1.41
N LYS A 38 -2.58 19.85 0.74
CA LYS A 38 -2.58 21.27 0.31
C LYS A 38 -3.58 21.50 -0.82
N GLU A 39 -3.66 20.60 -1.79
CA GLU A 39 -4.58 20.70 -2.93
C GLU A 39 -6.05 20.46 -2.52
N CYS A 40 -6.29 19.52 -1.61
CA CYS A 40 -7.62 19.04 -1.27
C CYS A 40 -8.17 19.54 0.09
N ARG A 41 -7.62 20.61 0.69
CA ARG A 41 -7.94 21.07 2.06
C ARG A 41 -9.43 21.09 2.42
N ASN A 42 -10.29 21.44 1.48
CA ASN A 42 -11.73 21.62 1.72
C ASN A 42 -12.58 20.36 1.54
N ARG A 43 -11.99 19.22 1.14
CA ARG A 43 -12.71 17.98 0.80
C ARG A 43 -12.19 16.74 1.53
N LEU A 44 -11.50 16.94 2.65
CA LEU A 44 -10.88 15.85 3.41
C LEU A 44 -11.90 15.02 4.17
N ILE A 45 -11.71 13.70 4.13
CA ILE A 45 -12.48 12.74 4.91
C ILE A 45 -11.60 12.07 5.97
N ASN A 46 -12.18 11.83 7.14
CA ASN A 46 -11.52 11.00 8.14
C ASN A 46 -11.87 9.52 7.92
N MET A 47 -11.04 8.82 7.14
CA MET A 47 -11.27 7.41 6.76
C MET A 47 -11.28 6.43 7.95
N LYS A 48 -10.78 6.82 9.13
CA LYS A 48 -10.85 6.00 10.36
C LYS A 48 -12.21 6.12 11.05
N LYS A 49 -12.89 7.27 10.91
CA LYS A 49 -14.19 7.54 11.54
C LYS A 49 -15.36 7.26 10.60
N GLN A 50 -15.22 7.60 9.33
CA GLN A 50 -16.24 7.32 8.33
C GLN A 50 -16.31 5.83 8.02
N LEU A 51 -17.52 5.31 7.86
CA LEU A 51 -17.78 3.92 7.55
C LEU A 51 -18.01 3.75 6.05
N VAL A 52 -17.72 2.55 5.53
CA VAL A 52 -17.96 2.21 4.12
C VAL A 52 -19.41 2.48 3.72
N ARG A 53 -20.39 2.16 4.58
CA ARG A 53 -21.80 2.41 4.25
C ARG A 53 -22.13 3.89 4.04
N ASP A 54 -21.37 4.80 4.63
CA ASP A 54 -21.65 6.24 4.58
C ASP A 54 -21.24 6.84 3.22
N THR A 55 -20.48 6.09 2.42
CA THR A 55 -20.02 6.46 1.07
C THR A 55 -21.03 6.12 -0.02
N PHE A 56 -22.18 5.53 0.32
CA PHE A 56 -23.21 5.12 -0.63
C PHE A 56 -24.45 6.01 -0.52
N GLU A 57 -25.14 6.17 -1.64
CA GLU A 57 -26.45 6.80 -1.70
C GLU A 57 -27.47 6.03 -0.85
N ASP A 58 -28.37 6.76 -0.20
CA ASP A 58 -29.30 6.16 0.75
C ASP A 58 -30.23 5.14 0.08
N GLY A 59 -30.19 3.90 0.59
CA GLY A 59 -30.99 2.79 0.06
C GLY A 59 -30.50 2.21 -1.28
N LEU A 60 -29.38 2.69 -1.83
CA LEU A 60 -28.84 2.27 -3.12
C LEU A 60 -27.43 1.69 -2.99
N ASN A 61 -27.03 0.82 -3.92
CA ASN A 61 -25.66 0.32 -4.04
C ASN A 61 -24.82 1.19 -4.99
N ILE A 62 -25.04 2.50 -4.93
CA ILE A 62 -24.36 3.51 -5.75
C ILE A 62 -23.46 4.32 -4.82
N VAL A 63 -22.18 4.45 -5.16
CA VAL A 63 -21.24 5.28 -4.40
C VAL A 63 -21.57 6.75 -4.65
N LYS A 64 -21.60 7.57 -3.59
CA LYS A 64 -21.83 9.02 -3.68
C LYS A 64 -20.79 9.67 -4.60
N GLU A 65 -21.26 10.57 -5.46
CA GLU A 65 -20.39 11.24 -6.44
C GLU A 65 -19.20 11.94 -5.77
N ASP A 66 -19.43 12.71 -4.71
CA ASP A 66 -18.36 13.42 -4.00
C ASP A 66 -17.26 12.48 -3.48
N PHE A 67 -17.64 11.29 -3.01
CA PHE A 67 -16.67 10.29 -2.54
C PHE A 67 -15.97 9.61 -3.72
N TYR A 68 -16.70 9.32 -4.80
CA TYR A 68 -16.13 8.76 -6.02
C TYR A 68 -15.09 9.72 -6.63
N SER A 69 -15.43 11.00 -6.80
CA SER A 69 -14.50 12.03 -7.29
C SER A 69 -13.29 12.17 -6.37
N LEU A 70 -13.47 12.10 -5.05
CA LEU A 70 -12.35 12.14 -4.10
C LEU A 70 -11.36 10.98 -4.34
N VAL A 71 -11.88 9.77 -4.51
CA VAL A 71 -11.07 8.57 -4.79
C VAL A 71 -10.42 8.66 -6.17
N GLN A 72 -11.12 9.16 -7.19
CA GLN A 72 -10.56 9.38 -8.53
C GLN A 72 -9.38 10.37 -8.50
N ASN A 73 -9.56 11.53 -7.88
CA ASN A 73 -8.49 12.53 -7.79
C ASN A 73 -7.24 11.96 -7.10
N TYR A 74 -7.41 11.26 -5.96
CA TYR A 74 -6.30 10.62 -5.27
C TYR A 74 -5.63 9.53 -6.13
N HIS A 75 -6.43 8.78 -6.89
CA HIS A 75 -5.94 7.73 -7.79
C HIS A 75 -5.12 8.31 -8.95
N GLU A 76 -5.56 9.41 -9.55
CA GLU A 76 -4.82 10.10 -10.61
C GLU A 76 -3.47 10.61 -10.12
N MET A 77 -3.43 11.20 -8.93
CA MET A 77 -2.16 11.62 -8.31
C MET A 77 -1.23 10.43 -8.04
N LEU A 78 -1.76 9.31 -7.54
CA LEU A 78 -0.95 8.09 -7.38
C LEU A 78 -0.40 7.57 -8.72
N ARG A 79 -1.18 7.66 -9.80
CA ARG A 79 -0.73 7.24 -11.12
C ARG A 79 0.38 8.14 -11.66
N ALA A 80 0.26 9.44 -11.49
CA ALA A 80 1.32 10.39 -11.84
C ALA A 80 2.60 10.07 -11.04
N PHE A 81 2.47 9.91 -9.73
CA PHE A 81 3.57 9.55 -8.84
C PHE A 81 4.30 8.26 -9.28
N ILE A 82 3.59 7.18 -9.64
CA ILE A 82 4.25 5.93 -10.09
C ILE A 82 5.03 6.13 -11.40
N VAL A 83 4.59 7.04 -12.28
CA VAL A 83 5.29 7.32 -13.54
C VAL A 83 6.55 8.15 -13.31
N GLU A 84 6.54 9.02 -12.31
CA GLU A 84 7.63 9.96 -12.02
C GLU A 84 8.67 9.42 -11.03
N THR A 85 8.31 8.45 -10.19
CA THR A 85 9.21 7.90 -9.19
C THR A 85 10.27 6.98 -9.79
N GLU A 86 11.52 7.17 -9.37
CA GLU A 86 12.65 6.33 -9.77
C GLU A 86 12.89 5.15 -8.81
N LEU A 87 11.99 4.90 -7.84
CA LEU A 87 12.17 3.86 -6.82
C LEU A 87 12.44 2.45 -7.39
N GLU A 88 11.78 2.05 -8.49
CA GLU A 88 12.05 0.75 -9.11
C GLU A 88 13.46 0.68 -9.74
N TYR A 89 13.98 1.82 -10.20
CA TYR A 89 15.33 1.94 -10.76
C TYR A 89 16.39 1.99 -9.65
N ASP A 90 16.20 2.86 -8.66
CA ASP A 90 17.15 3.06 -7.55
C ASP A 90 17.32 1.80 -6.70
N TYR A 91 16.27 0.98 -6.61
CA TYR A 91 16.27 -0.30 -5.89
C TYR A 91 16.15 -1.51 -6.81
N ALA A 92 16.74 -1.46 -8.01
CA ALA A 92 16.70 -2.55 -9.00
C ALA A 92 17.14 -3.91 -8.42
N ASP A 93 18.14 -3.92 -7.54
CA ASP A 93 18.66 -5.15 -6.88
C ASP A 93 17.62 -5.83 -5.97
N LEU A 94 16.62 -5.09 -5.49
CA LEU A 94 15.55 -5.60 -4.64
C LEU A 94 14.35 -6.15 -5.43
N HIS A 95 14.42 -6.14 -6.76
CA HIS A 95 13.34 -6.57 -7.64
C HIS A 95 11.99 -5.94 -7.24
N LEU A 96 12.03 -4.62 -7.01
CA LEU A 96 10.87 -3.83 -6.59
C LEU A 96 9.78 -3.83 -7.66
N ARG A 97 8.52 -3.89 -7.24
CA ARG A 97 7.36 -3.64 -8.10
C ARG A 97 6.33 -2.78 -7.39
N MET A 98 5.96 -1.67 -8.02
CA MET A 98 4.94 -0.76 -7.57
C MET A 98 3.64 -0.99 -8.35
N ARG A 99 2.50 -0.78 -7.69
CA ARG A 99 1.18 -0.94 -8.29
C ARG A 99 0.18 0.01 -7.63
N VAL A 100 -0.50 0.82 -8.45
CA VAL A 100 -1.76 1.44 -8.04
C VAL A 100 -2.89 0.42 -8.20
N LYS A 101 -3.78 0.33 -7.21
CA LYS A 101 -4.98 -0.50 -7.28
C LYS A 101 -5.91 0.05 -8.37
N GLN A 102 -6.47 -0.83 -9.20
CA GLN A 102 -7.38 -0.42 -10.27
C GLN A 102 -8.70 0.12 -9.71
N MET A 103 -9.29 1.11 -10.38
CA MET A 103 -10.48 1.81 -9.90
C MET A 103 -11.66 0.85 -9.72
N GLU A 104 -11.85 -0.07 -10.66
CA GLU A 104 -12.90 -1.09 -10.62
C GLU A 104 -12.72 -2.01 -9.41
N SER A 105 -11.46 -2.36 -9.08
CA SER A 105 -11.15 -3.15 -7.88
C SER A 105 -11.42 -2.39 -6.59
N ILE A 106 -11.24 -1.07 -6.58
CA ILE A 106 -11.59 -0.20 -5.44
C ILE A 106 -13.11 -0.22 -5.24
N MET A 107 -13.87 0.04 -6.31
CA MET A 107 -15.33 0.06 -6.29
C MET A 107 -15.93 -1.29 -5.89
N HIS A 108 -15.45 -2.39 -6.47
CA HIS A 108 -15.86 -3.74 -6.08
C HIS A 108 -15.59 -4.03 -4.60
N LYS A 109 -14.46 -3.57 -4.06
CA LYS A 109 -14.14 -3.75 -2.64
C LYS A 109 -15.13 -2.98 -1.76
N LEU A 110 -15.47 -1.74 -2.11
CA LEU A 110 -16.47 -0.96 -1.37
C LEU A 110 -17.84 -1.65 -1.37
N ILE A 111 -18.33 -2.09 -2.54
CA ILE A 111 -19.60 -2.81 -2.66
C ILE A 111 -19.56 -4.09 -1.84
N PHE A 112 -18.48 -4.87 -1.95
CA PHE A 112 -18.34 -6.12 -1.19
C PHE A 112 -18.36 -5.89 0.33
N TYR A 113 -17.72 -4.83 0.83
CA TYR A 113 -17.80 -4.48 2.26
C TYR A 113 -19.20 -4.01 2.67
N LYS A 114 -19.95 -3.36 1.77
CA LYS A 114 -21.33 -2.90 2.01
C LYS A 114 -22.35 -4.04 2.03
N THR A 115 -22.23 -5.01 1.13
CA THR A 115 -23.30 -6.00 0.86
C THR A 115 -22.87 -7.45 1.10
N GLY A 116 -21.59 -7.77 0.95
CA GLY A 116 -21.06 -9.14 1.05
C GLY A 116 -20.46 -9.49 2.42
N LYS A 117 -20.38 -8.54 3.34
CA LYS A 117 -19.85 -8.71 4.71
C LYS A 117 -20.97 -8.64 5.74
N LYS A 118 -20.84 -9.39 6.84
CA LYS A 118 -21.80 -9.41 7.96
C LYS A 118 -21.98 -8.03 8.61
N GLU A 119 -20.95 -7.21 8.52
CA GLU A 119 -20.92 -5.85 9.05
C GLU A 119 -21.71 -4.85 8.20
N GLU A 120 -22.11 -5.22 6.96
CA GLU A 120 -22.96 -4.42 6.06
C GLU A 120 -22.45 -2.97 5.82
N GLY A 121 -21.14 -2.83 5.73
CA GLY A 121 -20.45 -1.55 5.56
C GLY A 121 -20.25 -0.76 6.86
N LYS A 122 -20.58 -1.30 8.04
CA LYS A 122 -20.22 -0.75 9.37
C LYS A 122 -18.74 -1.00 9.70
N VAL A 123 -17.89 -0.75 8.72
CA VAL A 123 -16.43 -0.92 8.79
C VAL A 123 -15.81 0.41 8.41
N PRO A 124 -14.81 0.92 9.16
CA PRO A 124 -14.07 2.11 8.76
C PRO A 124 -13.51 2.01 7.34
N ILE A 125 -13.59 3.10 6.58
CA ILE A 125 -13.13 3.15 5.18
C ILE A 125 -11.65 2.75 5.08
N ASN A 126 -10.80 3.16 6.03
CA ASN A 126 -9.38 2.84 6.01
C ASN A 126 -9.09 1.32 6.14
N LYS A 127 -10.00 0.52 6.70
CA LYS A 127 -9.87 -0.94 6.69
C LYS A 127 -10.25 -1.52 5.34
N CYS A 128 -11.19 -0.88 4.63
CA CYS A 128 -11.57 -1.27 3.28
C CYS A 128 -10.52 -0.82 2.26
N LEU A 129 -10.00 0.40 2.34
CA LEU A 129 -9.09 1.01 1.37
C LEU A 129 -7.71 1.25 1.97
N ASN A 130 -7.02 0.17 2.35
CA ASN A 130 -5.66 0.20 2.92
C ASN A 130 -4.55 -0.11 1.91
N ASP A 131 -4.91 -0.48 0.67
CA ASP A 131 -3.99 -1.01 -0.33
C ASP A 131 -4.16 -0.29 -1.69
N LEU A 132 -4.30 1.04 -1.66
CA LEU A 132 -4.42 1.87 -2.87
C LEU A 132 -3.11 1.94 -3.65
N LEU A 133 -1.99 2.12 -2.95
CA LEU A 133 -0.63 1.96 -3.47
C LEU A 133 -0.02 0.71 -2.84
N GLY A 134 0.48 -0.19 -3.66
CA GLY A 134 1.18 -1.40 -3.23
C GLY A 134 2.62 -1.41 -3.72
N ILE A 135 3.56 -1.69 -2.83
CA ILE A 135 4.97 -1.86 -3.13
C ILE A 135 5.36 -3.29 -2.74
N ARG A 136 5.95 -4.05 -3.66
CA ARG A 136 6.37 -5.43 -3.44
C ARG A 136 7.87 -5.57 -3.66
N ILE A 137 8.53 -6.22 -2.72
CA ILE A 137 9.95 -6.58 -2.79
C ILE A 137 10.03 -8.09 -2.96
N LEU A 138 10.80 -8.57 -3.94
CA LEU A 138 11.01 -10.00 -4.17
C LEU A 138 12.41 -10.38 -3.72
N ILE A 139 12.49 -11.11 -2.61
CA ILE A 139 13.76 -11.49 -1.98
C ILE A 139 14.00 -12.99 -2.18
N GLY A 140 15.03 -13.35 -2.94
CA GLY A 140 15.45 -14.74 -3.11
C GLY A 140 16.00 -15.34 -1.82
N GLY A 141 15.60 -16.57 -1.49
CA GLY A 141 16.10 -17.28 -0.31
C GLY A 141 15.64 -16.70 1.03
N PHE A 142 14.54 -15.93 1.05
CA PHE A 142 13.99 -15.34 2.27
C PHE A 142 13.56 -16.40 3.28
N ASP A 143 14.13 -16.33 4.49
CA ASP A 143 13.71 -17.13 5.64
C ASP A 143 13.12 -16.21 6.72
N TYR A 144 11.82 -16.37 6.96
CA TYR A 144 11.08 -15.60 7.96
C TYR A 144 11.45 -15.95 9.41
N ASN A 145 12.10 -17.09 9.64
CA ASN A 145 12.52 -17.53 10.97
C ASN A 145 13.94 -17.09 11.32
N CYS A 146 14.66 -16.39 10.43
CA CYS A 146 16.04 -16.02 10.70
C CYS A 146 16.13 -14.80 11.64
N ASN A 147 17.15 -14.79 12.50
CA ASN A 147 17.40 -13.69 13.45
C ASN A 147 17.53 -12.34 12.74
N LYS A 148 18.11 -12.30 11.55
CA LYS A 148 18.29 -11.08 10.75
C LYS A 148 16.96 -10.43 10.35
N PHE A 149 15.93 -11.23 10.05
CA PHE A 149 14.60 -10.70 9.76
C PHE A 149 13.94 -10.14 11.02
N ASN A 150 14.12 -10.81 12.18
CA ASN A 150 13.66 -10.25 13.45
C ASN A 150 14.37 -8.93 13.78
N ASP A 151 15.68 -8.83 13.56
CA ASP A 151 16.44 -7.59 13.76
C ASP A 151 15.94 -6.46 12.85
N LEU A 152 15.68 -6.77 11.57
CA LEU A 152 15.02 -5.86 10.62
C LEU A 152 13.69 -5.37 11.18
N TYR A 153 12.82 -6.29 11.60
CA TYR A 153 11.50 -5.98 12.13
C TYR A 153 11.58 -5.09 13.37
N GLN A 154 12.45 -5.41 14.33
CA GLN A 154 12.62 -4.58 15.53
C GLN A 154 13.15 -3.19 15.19
N LYS A 155 14.09 -3.09 14.24
CA LYS A 155 14.64 -1.80 13.82
C LYS A 155 13.56 -0.91 13.19
N ILE A 156 12.80 -1.42 12.22
CA ILE A 156 11.68 -0.67 11.61
C ILE A 156 10.67 -0.24 12.69
N LYS A 157 10.31 -1.16 13.60
CA LYS A 157 9.37 -0.88 14.68
C LYS A 157 9.85 0.21 15.64
N SER A 158 11.16 0.35 15.86
CA SER A 158 11.72 1.42 16.68
C SER A 158 11.73 2.78 15.98
N THR A 159 11.86 2.80 14.65
CA THR A 159 11.92 4.03 13.85
C THR A 159 10.54 4.67 13.63
N HIS A 160 9.46 3.88 13.54
CA HIS A 160 8.11 4.36 13.19
C HIS A 160 7.08 4.21 14.31
N LYS A 161 7.42 4.61 15.54
CA LYS A 161 6.48 4.64 16.68
C LYS A 161 5.76 5.97 16.83
#